data_AF-A0A543I433-F1
#
_entry.id   AF-A0A543I433-F1
#
_cell.length_a   1.000
_cell.length_b   1.000
_cell.length_c   1.000
_cell.angle_alpha   90.00
_cell.angle_beta   90.00
_cell.angle_gamma   90.00
#
_symmetry.space_group_name_H-M   'P 1'
#
loop_
_entity.id
_entity.type
_entity.pdbx_description
1 polymer ?
#
loop_
_entity_poly.entity_id
_entity_poly.type
_entity_poly.pdbx_seq_one_letter_code
_entity_poly.pdbx_strand_id
1 'polypeptide(L)'
;MTPPVGNVYATLSPRLGVYLALQITASGTGDNAGRVALALLDWQDPELPATGTLDTIHMQPPLVASAWESPTHWWAPFPLPESWIPLGHAEPVITVPPPPAVLGWDVWERSDWMNVTREQKRSFSVSRMDDDPAAVLTLAGTALPISTERMTAEQVGALSDLAELDRLPGLTALAANTPALGLPQYLRERPFIRQVTLHNHSLTRVDMRDTRIFTLTLDATGVTDIFLGEHQTVLVLTGRVQPGLRIHGDGTWLTLAGPRSIVGCIGPDSLGGVTIHAAADGTPHHGTAGTDDTVDLAVIARRFPGITQLTVHGAPSRLGHLSALADFASLRFLELNAISSADTETVLGQPRPAQLPPLERVALNRVERDTIQAVAALSQDTTAIRGSEFAEG
;
A
#
# COMPACT_ATOMS: atom_id res chain seq x y z
N MET A 1 -28.86 -16.18 -10.19
CA MET A 1 -29.70 -15.04 -9.76
C MET A 1 -29.16 -13.79 -10.42
N THR A 2 -30.02 -12.92 -10.95
CA THR A 2 -29.60 -11.65 -11.53
C THR A 2 -29.26 -10.68 -10.39
N PRO A 3 -28.11 -9.99 -10.42
CA PRO A 3 -27.78 -9.04 -9.38
C PRO A 3 -28.74 -7.84 -9.41
N PRO A 4 -29.34 -7.45 -8.29
CA PRO A 4 -30.29 -6.34 -8.23
C PRO A 4 -29.55 -5.00 -8.28
N VAL A 5 -29.39 -4.44 -9.48
CA VAL A 5 -28.91 -3.06 -9.68
C VAL A 5 -29.78 -2.09 -8.88
N GLY A 6 -29.15 -1.10 -8.24
CA GLY A 6 -29.80 -0.17 -7.31
C GLY A 6 -29.75 -0.60 -5.85
N ASN A 7 -29.49 -1.88 -5.55
CA ASN A 7 -29.35 -2.33 -4.17
C ASN A 7 -28.15 -1.69 -3.48
N VAL A 8 -28.37 -1.26 -2.25
CA VAL A 8 -27.37 -0.67 -1.37
C VAL A 8 -27.04 -1.64 -0.25
N TYR A 9 -25.76 -1.81 0.02
CA TYR A 9 -25.21 -2.66 1.08
C TYR A 9 -24.33 -1.83 2.01
N ALA A 10 -24.35 -2.14 3.29
CA ALA A 10 -23.34 -1.72 4.24
C ALA A 10 -22.26 -2.79 4.39
N THR A 11 -21.00 -2.38 4.37
CA THR A 11 -19.86 -3.23 4.76
C THR A 11 -19.09 -2.53 5.87
N LEU A 12 -18.68 -3.27 6.90
CA LEU A 12 -17.75 -2.75 7.89
C LEU A 12 -16.38 -2.59 7.23
N SER A 13 -15.74 -1.43 7.40
CA SER A 13 -14.33 -1.23 7.12
C SER A 13 -13.54 -1.56 8.38
N PRO A 14 -12.82 -2.70 8.45
CA PRO A 14 -12.09 -3.07 9.67
C PRO A 14 -11.03 -2.04 10.05
N ARG A 15 -10.50 -1.33 9.05
CA ARG A 15 -9.48 -0.31 9.23
C ARG A 15 -10.02 1.03 9.73
N LEU A 16 -11.23 1.44 9.33
CA LEU A 16 -11.84 2.68 9.82
C LEU A 16 -12.73 2.45 11.05
N GLY A 17 -13.12 1.20 11.33
CA GLY A 17 -14.07 0.90 12.40
C GLY A 17 -15.49 1.43 12.13
N VAL A 18 -15.83 1.76 10.87
CA VAL A 18 -17.14 2.27 10.47
C VAL A 18 -17.74 1.47 9.33
N TYR A 19 -19.06 1.42 9.25
CA TYR A 19 -19.78 0.93 8.10
C TYR A 19 -19.69 1.93 6.95
N LEU A 20 -19.58 1.40 5.74
CA LEU A 20 -19.56 2.14 4.49
C LEU A 20 -20.69 1.64 3.61
N ALA A 21 -21.35 2.54 2.89
CA ALA A 21 -22.41 2.17 1.96
C ALA A 21 -21.89 1.99 0.53
N LEU A 22 -22.27 0.89 -0.11
CA LEU A 22 -21.97 0.60 -1.51
C LEU A 22 -23.26 0.30 -2.27
N GLN A 23 -23.41 0.87 -3.46
CA GLN A 23 -24.51 0.58 -4.36
C GLN A 23 -24.06 -0.29 -5.53
N ILE A 24 -24.87 -1.29 -5.90
CA ILE A 24 -24.72 -1.99 -7.17
C ILE A 24 -25.21 -1.07 -8.29
N THR A 25 -24.31 -0.67 -9.20
CA THR A 25 -24.64 0.24 -10.31
C THR A 25 -24.84 -0.49 -11.64
N ALA A 26 -24.28 -1.69 -11.80
CA ALA A 26 -24.43 -2.49 -13.01
C ALA A 26 -24.16 -3.98 -12.76
N SER A 27 -24.68 -4.82 -13.66
CA SER A 27 -24.36 -6.25 -13.73
C SER A 27 -23.41 -6.52 -14.88
N GLY A 28 -22.42 -7.39 -14.67
CA GLY A 28 -21.38 -7.66 -15.65
C GLY A 28 -21.82 -8.61 -16.75
N THR A 29 -21.39 -8.31 -17.97
CA THR A 29 -21.59 -9.13 -19.17
C THR A 29 -20.25 -9.40 -19.85
N GLY A 30 -20.15 -10.42 -20.70
CA GLY A 30 -18.90 -10.77 -21.39
C GLY A 30 -17.78 -11.11 -20.39
N ASP A 31 -16.65 -10.41 -20.48
CA ASP A 31 -15.48 -10.60 -19.61
C ASP A 31 -15.76 -10.31 -18.12
N ASN A 32 -16.84 -9.59 -17.82
CA ASN A 32 -17.29 -9.31 -16.46
C ASN A 32 -18.46 -10.21 -16.01
N ALA A 33 -18.78 -11.28 -16.75
CA ALA A 33 -19.82 -12.22 -16.35
C ALA A 33 -19.57 -12.77 -14.93
N GLY A 34 -20.63 -12.81 -14.11
CA GLY A 34 -20.53 -13.21 -12.70
C GLY A 34 -20.02 -12.11 -11.75
N ARG A 35 -19.96 -10.86 -12.22
CA ARG A 35 -19.54 -9.69 -11.42
C ARG A 35 -20.61 -8.61 -11.37
N VAL A 36 -20.50 -7.73 -10.38
CA VAL A 36 -21.31 -6.52 -10.22
C VAL A 36 -20.41 -5.29 -10.14
N ALA A 37 -20.86 -4.18 -10.72
CA ALA A 37 -20.20 -2.90 -10.55
C ALA A 37 -20.71 -2.27 -9.24
N LEU A 38 -19.79 -1.81 -8.40
CA LEU A 38 -20.06 -1.23 -7.10
C LEU A 38 -19.58 0.22 -7.07
N ALA A 39 -20.42 1.12 -6.57
CA ALA A 39 -20.07 2.49 -6.25
C ALA A 39 -20.03 2.68 -4.74
N LEU A 40 -18.94 3.25 -4.21
CA LEU A 40 -18.91 3.77 -2.85
C LEU A 40 -19.84 4.98 -2.78
N LEU A 41 -20.56 5.13 -1.66
CA LEU A 41 -21.41 6.27 -1.37
C LEU A 41 -20.77 7.13 -0.27
N ASP A 42 -21.15 8.40 -0.17
CA ASP A 42 -20.66 9.39 0.80
C ASP A 42 -21.23 9.22 2.22
N TRP A 43 -21.61 7.99 2.57
CA TRP A 43 -22.11 7.63 3.89
C TRP A 43 -21.12 6.73 4.62
N GLN A 44 -20.81 7.10 5.87
CA GLN A 44 -20.06 6.31 6.82
C GLN A 44 -20.59 6.54 8.23
N ASP A 45 -20.73 5.47 9.02
CA ASP A 45 -21.18 5.56 10.40
C ASP A 45 -20.68 4.35 11.21
N PRO A 46 -20.28 4.52 12.49
CA PRO A 46 -19.98 3.39 13.38
C PRO A 46 -21.15 2.41 13.54
N GLU A 47 -22.39 2.87 13.38
CA GLU A 47 -23.61 2.08 13.51
C GLU A 47 -24.32 1.90 12.17
N LEU A 48 -25.08 0.80 12.05
CA LEU A 48 -25.92 0.59 10.87
C LEU A 48 -27.09 1.58 10.88
N PRO A 49 -27.54 2.05 9.71
CA PRO A 49 -28.71 2.89 9.64
C PRO A 49 -29.94 2.10 10.09
N ALA A 50 -30.88 2.78 10.73
CA ALA A 50 -32.13 2.17 11.14
C ALA A 50 -32.88 1.60 9.91
N THR A 51 -33.58 0.48 10.09
CA THR A 51 -34.28 -0.16 8.97
C THR A 51 -35.26 0.79 8.31
N GLY A 52 -35.17 0.95 6.98
CA GLY A 52 -36.08 1.79 6.19
C GLY A 52 -35.70 3.27 6.08
N THR A 53 -34.52 3.69 6.55
CA THR A 53 -34.10 5.10 6.46
C THR A 53 -33.34 5.46 5.18
N LEU A 54 -33.18 4.54 4.22
CA LEU A 54 -32.49 4.82 2.95
C LEU A 54 -33.06 6.06 2.23
N ASP A 55 -34.38 6.23 2.23
CA ASP A 55 -35.05 7.38 1.61
C ASP A 55 -34.72 8.73 2.29
N THR A 56 -34.30 8.68 3.55
CA THR A 56 -33.90 9.86 4.35
C THR A 56 -32.40 10.13 4.33
N ILE A 57 -31.59 9.12 3.98
CA ILE A 57 -30.15 9.26 3.87
C ILE A 57 -29.85 9.57 2.40
N HIS A 58 -29.69 10.86 2.10
CA HIS A 58 -29.23 11.28 0.78
C HIS A 58 -27.79 10.81 0.57
N MET A 59 -27.65 9.68 -0.12
CA MET A 59 -26.36 9.12 -0.50
C MET A 59 -26.02 9.57 -1.93
N GLN A 60 -24.81 10.07 -2.11
CA GLN A 60 -24.24 10.42 -3.41
C GLN A 60 -22.89 9.70 -3.56
N PRO A 61 -22.36 9.54 -4.78
CA PRO A 61 -20.99 9.12 -4.92
C PRO A 61 -20.07 10.15 -4.25
N PRO A 62 -19.08 9.72 -3.44
CA PRO A 62 -18.14 10.66 -2.86
C PRO A 62 -17.36 11.31 -4.00
N LEU A 63 -17.13 12.62 -3.89
CA LEU A 63 -16.11 13.24 -4.73
C LEU A 63 -14.77 12.63 -4.31
N VAL A 64 -14.16 11.88 -5.22
CA VAL A 64 -12.82 11.32 -5.03
C VAL A 64 -11.82 12.31 -5.61
N ALA A 65 -10.72 12.55 -4.90
CA ALA A 65 -9.60 13.35 -5.39
C ALA A 65 -8.85 12.55 -6.47
N SER A 66 -9.42 12.49 -7.66
CA SER A 66 -8.82 11.86 -8.82
C SER A 66 -8.82 12.85 -9.98
N ALA A 67 -7.93 12.68 -10.96
CA ALA A 67 -7.96 13.46 -12.21
C ALA A 67 -9.29 13.30 -12.98
N TRP A 68 -10.16 12.38 -12.55
CA TRP A 68 -11.45 12.16 -13.13
C TRP A 68 -12.49 12.58 -12.07
N GLU A 69 -13.19 13.69 -12.27
CA GLU A 69 -14.35 14.07 -11.44
C GLU A 69 -15.55 13.10 -11.59
N SER A 70 -15.33 11.94 -12.21
CA SER A 70 -16.34 10.94 -12.44
C SER A 70 -16.42 9.98 -11.26
N PRO A 71 -17.64 9.72 -10.75
CA PRO A 71 -17.82 8.76 -9.68
C PRO A 71 -17.33 7.38 -10.15
N THR A 72 -16.40 6.81 -9.38
CA THR A 72 -15.67 5.61 -9.80
C THR A 72 -16.33 4.38 -9.19
N HIS A 73 -17.00 3.58 -10.03
CA HIS A 73 -17.36 2.20 -9.70
C HIS A 73 -16.29 1.19 -10.13
N TRP A 74 -16.28 0.04 -9.46
CA TRP A 74 -15.38 -1.08 -9.76
C TRP A 74 -16.14 -2.41 -9.79
N TRP A 75 -15.59 -3.40 -10.50
CA TRP A 75 -16.16 -4.74 -10.58
C TRP A 75 -15.77 -5.60 -9.37
N ALA A 76 -16.75 -6.24 -8.75
CA ALA A 76 -16.59 -7.21 -7.68
C ALA A 76 -17.28 -8.54 -8.03
N PRO A 77 -16.79 -9.69 -7.52
CA PRO A 77 -17.46 -10.98 -7.69
C PRO A 77 -18.89 -10.98 -7.12
N PHE A 78 -19.77 -11.77 -7.73
CA PHE A 78 -21.12 -12.03 -7.22
C PHE A 78 -21.33 -13.56 -7.05
N PRO A 79 -21.95 -14.03 -5.95
CA PRO A 79 -22.63 -13.28 -4.89
C PRO A 79 -21.67 -12.44 -4.04
N LEU A 80 -22.20 -11.34 -3.49
CA LEU A 80 -21.45 -10.50 -2.55
C LEU A 80 -21.19 -11.27 -1.24
N PRO A 81 -20.16 -10.90 -0.47
CA PRO A 81 -19.86 -11.54 0.81
C PRO A 81 -21.07 -11.54 1.75
N GLU A 82 -21.26 -12.64 2.50
CA GLU A 82 -22.38 -12.76 3.44
C GLU A 82 -22.32 -11.75 4.60
N SER A 83 -21.14 -11.20 4.87
CA SER A 83 -20.95 -10.14 5.86
C SER A 83 -21.53 -8.79 5.45
N TRP A 84 -21.95 -8.63 4.19
CA TRP A 84 -22.52 -7.38 3.69
C TRP A 84 -23.99 -7.30 4.00
N ILE A 85 -24.39 -6.18 4.59
CA ILE A 85 -25.72 -6.01 5.17
C ILE A 85 -26.60 -5.25 4.17
N PRO A 86 -27.69 -5.84 3.65
CA PRO A 86 -28.56 -5.16 2.72
C PRO A 86 -29.27 -4.00 3.44
N LEU A 87 -29.11 -2.79 2.91
CA LEU A 87 -29.80 -1.60 3.42
C LEU A 87 -31.13 -1.38 2.72
N GLY A 88 -31.26 -1.82 1.46
CA GLY A 88 -32.45 -1.69 0.63
C GLY A 88 -32.10 -1.35 -0.81
N HIS A 89 -33.01 -0.67 -1.52
CA HIS A 89 -32.87 -0.32 -2.93
C HIS A 89 -33.03 1.19 -3.11
N ALA A 90 -32.17 1.80 -3.91
CA ALA A 90 -32.25 3.17 -4.37
C ALA A 90 -31.96 3.24 -5.87
N GLU A 91 -32.43 4.28 -6.55
CA GLU A 91 -32.06 4.51 -7.95
C GLU A 91 -30.52 4.59 -8.08
N PRO A 92 -29.90 3.98 -9.11
CA PRO A 92 -28.46 4.01 -9.30
C PRO A 92 -27.92 5.44 -9.37
N VAL A 93 -27.03 5.81 -8.44
CA VAL A 93 -26.45 7.15 -8.38
C VAL A 93 -25.42 7.40 -9.49
N ILE A 94 -24.90 6.34 -10.10
CA ILE A 94 -24.06 6.38 -11.30
C ILE A 94 -24.81 5.69 -12.43
N THR A 95 -25.12 6.44 -13.48
CA THR A 95 -25.81 5.93 -14.68
C THR A 95 -24.87 5.78 -15.88
N VAL A 96 -23.65 6.29 -15.79
CA VAL A 96 -22.62 6.08 -16.82
C VAL A 96 -22.12 4.65 -16.80
N PRO A 97 -21.76 4.04 -17.94
CA PRO A 97 -21.28 2.67 -17.98
C PRO A 97 -20.01 2.44 -17.13
N PRO A 98 -19.89 1.28 -16.45
CA PRO A 98 -18.65 0.89 -15.79
C PRO A 98 -17.48 0.68 -16.75
N PRO A 99 -16.26 1.07 -16.34
CA PRO A 99 -15.08 0.82 -17.14
C PRO A 99 -14.91 -0.70 -17.33
N PRO A 100 -14.31 -1.14 -18.46
CA PRO A 100 -14.17 -2.55 -18.78
C PRO A 100 -13.26 -3.31 -17.80
N ALA A 101 -12.37 -2.63 -17.09
CA ALA A 101 -11.37 -3.22 -16.21
C ALA A 101 -11.67 -3.01 -14.71
N VAL A 102 -11.19 -3.95 -13.90
CA VAL A 102 -11.09 -3.83 -12.44
C VAL A 102 -10.01 -2.80 -12.13
N LEU A 103 -10.40 -1.57 -11.77
CA LEU A 103 -9.52 -0.73 -10.96
C LEU A 103 -9.69 -1.20 -9.52
N GLY A 104 -8.94 -2.25 -9.16
CA GLY A 104 -8.90 -2.73 -7.79
C GLY A 104 -8.19 -1.68 -6.94
N TRP A 105 -8.90 -1.14 -5.95
CA TRP A 105 -8.32 -0.33 -4.88
C TRP A 105 -9.15 -0.42 -3.61
N ASP A 106 -8.46 -0.39 -2.48
CA ASP A 106 -9.03 -0.55 -1.15
C ASP A 106 -10.09 0.53 -0.88
N VAL A 107 -11.28 0.06 -0.52
CA VAL A 107 -12.41 0.89 -0.09
C VAL A 107 -11.99 1.88 1.00
N TRP A 108 -10.99 1.52 1.81
CA TRP A 108 -10.37 2.39 2.80
C TRP A 108 -9.76 3.67 2.21
N GLU A 109 -8.94 3.57 1.15
CA GLU A 109 -8.28 4.75 0.56
C GLU A 109 -9.31 5.76 0.06
N ARG A 110 -10.38 5.25 -0.55
CA ARG A 110 -11.50 6.08 -1.04
C ARG A 110 -12.31 6.70 0.09
N SER A 111 -12.47 5.99 1.19
CA SER A 111 -13.23 6.45 2.35
C SER A 111 -12.46 7.51 3.15
N ASP A 112 -11.14 7.40 3.21
CA ASP A 112 -10.28 8.41 3.85
C ASP A 112 -10.45 9.80 3.19
N TRP A 113 -10.71 9.84 1.88
CA TRP A 113 -11.03 11.08 1.17
C TRP A 113 -12.37 11.71 1.59
N MET A 114 -13.31 10.99 2.21
CA MET A 114 -14.59 11.59 2.63
C MET A 114 -14.40 12.73 3.65
N ASN A 115 -13.30 12.72 4.40
CA ASN A 115 -12.96 13.76 5.38
C ASN A 115 -12.29 15.01 4.78
N VAL A 116 -12.14 15.09 3.46
CA VAL A 116 -11.58 16.25 2.75
C VAL A 116 -12.70 17.07 2.11
N THR A 117 -12.62 18.40 2.18
CA THR A 117 -13.69 19.28 1.69
C THR A 117 -13.87 19.17 0.17
N ARG A 118 -15.10 19.41 -0.29
CA ARG A 118 -15.44 19.36 -1.72
C ARG A 118 -14.63 20.36 -2.55
N GLU A 119 -14.36 21.54 -2.00
CA GLU A 119 -13.57 22.59 -2.65
C GLU A 119 -12.11 22.17 -2.84
N GLN A 120 -11.48 21.64 -1.79
CA GLN A 120 -10.13 21.10 -1.84
C GLN A 120 -9.99 20.00 -2.90
N LYS A 121 -10.94 19.07 -2.95
CA LYS A 121 -10.96 17.99 -3.95
C LYS A 121 -11.09 18.50 -5.38
N ARG A 122 -11.96 19.49 -5.62
CA ARG A 122 -12.10 20.13 -6.93
C ARG A 122 -10.83 20.85 -7.35
N SER A 123 -10.23 21.63 -6.45
CA SER A 123 -8.97 22.33 -6.74
C SER A 123 -7.86 21.34 -7.12
N PHE A 124 -7.73 20.25 -6.36
CA PHE A 124 -6.81 19.15 -6.67
C PHE A 124 -7.11 18.53 -8.04
N SER A 125 -8.35 18.11 -8.30
CA SER A 125 -8.76 17.48 -9.56
C SER A 125 -8.52 18.37 -10.77
N VAL A 126 -8.93 19.64 -10.72
CA VAL A 126 -8.73 20.61 -11.81
C VAL A 126 -7.25 20.80 -12.10
N SER A 127 -6.42 20.98 -11.07
CA SER A 127 -4.97 21.16 -11.27
C SER A 127 -4.29 19.97 -11.93
N ARG A 128 -4.81 18.76 -11.71
CA ARG A 128 -4.26 17.52 -12.27
C ARG A 128 -4.73 17.26 -13.71
N MET A 129 -5.84 17.89 -14.11
CA MET A 129 -6.37 17.86 -15.48
C MET A 129 -5.84 19.01 -16.33
N ASP A 130 -5.20 20.00 -15.71
CA ASP A 130 -4.69 21.16 -16.42
C ASP A 130 -3.40 20.79 -17.17
N ASP A 131 -3.56 20.54 -18.46
CA ASP A 131 -2.49 20.29 -19.41
C ASP A 131 -1.97 21.60 -20.05
N ASP A 132 -2.42 22.78 -19.61
CA ASP A 132 -1.94 24.06 -20.15
C ASP A 132 -0.46 24.27 -19.79
N PRO A 133 0.48 24.22 -20.77
CA PRO A 133 1.90 24.43 -20.52
C PRO A 133 2.21 25.87 -20.06
N ALA A 134 1.27 26.82 -20.17
CA ALA A 134 1.41 28.17 -19.66
C ALA A 134 0.96 28.33 -18.19
N ALA A 135 0.27 27.34 -17.61
CA ALA A 135 -0.15 27.34 -16.21
C ALA A 135 1.03 26.99 -15.29
N VAL A 136 1.95 27.94 -15.14
CA VAL A 136 3.21 27.79 -14.41
C VAL A 136 3.29 28.78 -13.25
N LEU A 137 3.75 28.31 -12.11
CA LEU A 137 4.00 29.09 -10.90
C LEU A 137 5.50 29.16 -10.62
N THR A 138 5.97 30.32 -10.18
CA THR A 138 7.35 30.48 -9.70
C THR A 138 7.41 30.27 -8.19
N LEU A 139 8.20 29.28 -7.76
CA LEU A 139 8.53 28.95 -6.37
C LEU A 139 10.05 28.94 -6.20
N ALA A 140 10.58 29.71 -5.24
CA ALA A 140 12.02 29.87 -5.03
C ALA A 140 12.84 30.09 -6.33
N GLY A 141 12.32 30.89 -7.26
CA GLY A 141 12.97 31.17 -8.55
C GLY A 141 12.88 30.05 -9.61
N THR A 142 12.22 28.94 -9.30
CA THR A 142 11.97 27.83 -10.23
C THR A 142 10.54 27.91 -10.76
N ALA A 143 10.38 27.82 -12.07
CA ALA A 143 9.08 27.77 -12.74
C ALA A 143 8.57 26.33 -12.77
N LEU A 144 7.41 26.08 -12.13
CA LEU A 144 6.81 24.75 -11.96
C LEU A 144 5.36 24.75 -12.45
N PRO A 145 4.91 23.77 -13.24
CA PRO A 145 3.50 23.63 -13.62
C PRO A 145 2.58 23.53 -12.39
N ILE A 146 1.35 24.04 -12.47
CA ILE A 146 0.37 23.89 -11.37
C ILE A 146 0.03 22.42 -11.08
N SER A 147 0.19 21.56 -12.08
CA SER A 147 0.01 20.10 -12.03
C SER A 147 1.18 19.35 -11.38
N THR A 148 2.19 20.07 -10.85
CA THR A 148 3.35 19.45 -10.20
C THR A 148 2.92 18.55 -9.04
N GLU A 149 3.12 17.24 -9.20
CA GLU A 149 2.70 16.25 -8.20
C GLU A 149 3.77 15.95 -7.15
N ARG A 150 5.04 16.19 -7.48
CA ARG A 150 6.19 15.81 -6.67
C ARG A 150 7.19 16.94 -6.57
N MET A 151 7.73 17.15 -5.37
CA MET A 151 8.88 18.03 -5.16
C MET A 151 10.09 17.27 -4.64
N THR A 152 11.26 17.59 -5.20
CA THR A 152 12.54 17.01 -4.77
C THR A 152 13.08 17.68 -3.52
N ALA A 153 14.06 17.06 -2.88
CA ALA A 153 14.69 17.60 -1.69
C ALA A 153 15.40 18.93 -1.95
N GLU A 154 15.98 19.12 -3.14
CA GLU A 154 16.61 20.37 -3.56
C GLU A 154 15.57 21.49 -3.72
N GLN A 155 14.42 21.18 -4.33
CA GLN A 155 13.35 22.16 -4.52
C GLN A 155 12.72 22.57 -3.19
N VAL A 156 12.44 21.61 -2.31
CA VAL A 156 11.91 21.91 -0.97
C VAL A 156 12.93 22.68 -0.14
N GLY A 157 14.22 22.33 -0.22
CA GLY A 157 15.30 23.02 0.50
C GLY A 157 15.57 24.45 0.02
N ALA A 158 15.11 24.82 -1.18
CA ALA A 158 15.22 26.18 -1.71
C ALA A 158 14.09 27.11 -1.23
N LEU A 159 13.01 26.56 -0.65
CA LEU A 159 11.87 27.34 -0.16
C LEU A 159 12.26 28.14 1.08
N SER A 160 11.73 29.36 1.19
CA SER A 160 11.88 30.16 2.40
C SER A 160 10.80 29.81 3.43
N ASP A 161 9.64 29.34 2.97
CA ASP A 161 8.51 28.89 3.78
C ASP A 161 7.83 27.68 3.13
N LEU A 162 7.47 26.66 3.93
CA LEU A 162 6.70 25.51 3.47
C LEU A 162 5.29 25.90 2.99
N ALA A 163 4.73 27.02 3.46
CA ALA A 163 3.45 27.53 2.97
C ALA A 163 3.47 27.87 1.47
N GLU A 164 4.66 28.08 0.87
CA GLU A 164 4.79 28.25 -0.59
C GLU A 164 4.28 27.03 -1.38
N LEU A 165 4.33 25.84 -0.78
CA LEU A 165 3.81 24.59 -1.36
C LEU A 165 2.29 24.62 -1.56
N ASP A 166 1.55 25.44 -0.80
CA ASP A 166 0.09 25.53 -0.90
C ASP A 166 -0.36 26.12 -2.25
N ARG A 167 0.57 26.72 -2.99
CA ARG A 167 0.34 27.20 -4.35
C ARG A 167 0.32 26.05 -5.37
N LEU A 168 0.75 24.84 -5.00
CA LEU A 168 0.71 23.63 -5.83
C LEU A 168 -0.46 22.72 -5.41
N PRO A 169 -1.68 22.98 -5.90
CA PRO A 169 -2.85 22.16 -5.58
C PRO A 169 -2.71 20.69 -5.99
N GLY A 170 -1.87 20.36 -6.97
CA GLY A 170 -1.62 18.99 -7.43
C GLY A 170 -0.60 18.20 -6.59
N LEU A 171 0.03 18.82 -5.58
CA LEU A 171 1.13 18.22 -4.84
C LEU A 171 0.67 17.02 -4.00
N THR A 172 1.30 15.86 -4.23
CA THR A 172 1.00 14.61 -3.50
C THR A 172 2.22 13.98 -2.82
N ALA A 173 3.42 14.34 -3.27
CA ALA A 173 4.65 13.83 -2.68
C ALA A 173 5.72 14.91 -2.50
N LEU A 174 6.49 14.79 -1.43
CA LEU A 174 7.67 15.62 -1.21
C LEU A 174 8.84 14.81 -0.71
N ALA A 175 10.04 15.24 -1.09
CA ALA A 175 11.29 14.78 -0.53
C ALA A 175 11.98 15.91 0.23
N ALA A 176 12.70 15.60 1.31
CA ALA A 176 13.49 16.55 2.08
C ALA A 176 14.78 15.91 2.60
N ASN A 177 15.91 16.63 2.47
CA ASN A 177 17.23 16.19 2.97
C ASN A 177 17.50 16.65 4.42
N THR A 178 16.72 17.61 4.89
CA THR A 178 16.68 18.08 6.28
C THR A 178 15.22 18.44 6.46
N PRO A 179 14.56 18.05 7.57
CA PRO A 179 13.18 18.44 7.74
C PRO A 179 13.21 19.96 7.87
N ALA A 180 12.69 20.66 6.86
CA ALA A 180 12.36 22.07 7.02
C ALA A 180 11.59 22.18 8.36
N LEU A 181 12.02 23.09 9.23
CA LEU A 181 11.44 23.23 10.57
C LEU A 181 9.91 23.26 10.43
N GLY A 182 9.21 22.36 11.14
CA GLY A 182 7.76 22.28 11.08
C GLY A 182 7.16 21.40 9.97
N LEU A 183 7.96 20.64 9.19
CA LEU A 183 7.42 19.75 8.16
C LEU A 183 6.31 18.80 8.67
N PRO A 184 6.43 18.09 9.81
CA PRO A 184 5.33 17.30 10.34
C PRO A 184 4.07 18.12 10.62
N GLN A 185 4.21 19.34 11.15
CA GLN A 185 3.06 20.23 11.42
C GLN A 185 2.38 20.65 10.12
N TYR A 186 3.17 21.02 9.10
CA TYR A 186 2.66 21.34 7.77
C TYR A 186 1.86 20.15 7.18
N LEU A 187 2.39 18.93 7.27
CA LEU A 187 1.76 17.73 6.72
C LEU A 187 0.41 17.37 7.37
N ARG A 188 0.20 17.68 8.66
CA ARG A 188 -1.06 17.38 9.36
C ARG A 188 -2.27 18.08 8.74
N GLU A 189 -2.06 19.26 8.18
CA GLU A 189 -3.14 20.08 7.63
C GLU A 189 -3.33 19.90 6.12
N ARG A 190 -2.53 19.05 5.48
CA ARG A 190 -2.46 18.95 4.01
C ARG A 190 -2.80 17.53 3.53
N PRO A 191 -4.09 17.22 3.34
CA PRO A 191 -4.56 15.85 3.10
C PRO A 191 -4.10 15.20 1.79
N PHE A 192 -3.73 16.00 0.80
CA PHE A 192 -3.31 15.50 -0.51
C PHE A 192 -1.86 15.04 -0.55
N ILE A 193 -1.02 15.51 0.39
CA ILE A 193 0.36 15.05 0.50
C ILE A 193 0.35 13.71 1.23
N ARG A 194 0.53 12.64 0.47
CA ARG A 194 0.42 11.25 0.95
C ARG A 194 1.76 10.55 1.03
N GLN A 195 2.78 11.09 0.36
CA GLN A 195 4.09 10.46 0.27
C GLN A 195 5.17 11.43 0.72
N VAL A 196 6.00 10.99 1.65
CA VAL A 196 7.11 11.78 2.17
C VAL A 196 8.37 10.94 2.13
N THR A 197 9.44 11.55 1.65
CA THR A 197 10.75 10.95 1.60
C THR A 197 11.73 11.82 2.39
N LEU A 198 12.31 11.28 3.45
CA LEU A 198 13.30 11.95 4.29
C LEU A 198 14.65 11.27 4.13
N HIS A 199 15.63 11.97 3.58
CA HIS A 199 17.03 11.53 3.49
C HIS A 199 17.92 12.45 4.32
N ASN A 200 19.10 12.02 4.75
CA ASN A 200 20.14 12.88 5.37
C ASN A 200 19.66 13.82 6.51
N HIS A 201 18.52 13.50 7.14
CA HIS A 201 17.74 14.45 7.93
C HIS A 201 18.26 14.65 9.35
N SER A 202 19.27 13.87 9.78
CA SER A 202 19.94 13.95 11.08
C SER A 202 19.02 13.84 12.31
N LEU A 203 17.78 13.36 12.11
CA LEU A 203 16.83 13.18 13.21
C LEU A 203 17.13 11.87 13.92
N THR A 204 17.09 11.89 15.24
CA THR A 204 17.12 10.68 16.07
C THR A 204 15.73 10.10 16.30
N ARG A 205 14.69 10.94 16.16
CA ARG A 205 13.28 10.59 16.33
C ARG A 205 12.46 11.20 15.20
N VAL A 206 11.62 10.37 14.58
CA VAL A 206 10.69 10.78 13.51
C VAL A 206 9.27 10.57 14.00
N ASP A 207 8.42 11.59 13.87
CA ASP A 207 7.05 11.55 14.39
C ASP A 207 6.06 11.98 13.30
N MET A 208 5.28 11.02 12.83
CA MET A 208 4.24 11.18 11.80
C MET A 208 2.83 11.06 12.37
N ARG A 209 2.68 11.08 13.70
CA ARG A 209 1.36 11.07 14.33
C ARG A 209 0.55 12.28 13.89
N ASP A 210 -0.75 12.05 13.74
CA ASP A 210 -1.75 13.01 13.26
C ASP A 210 -1.57 13.45 11.79
N THR A 211 -0.61 12.88 11.06
CA THR A 211 -0.47 13.11 9.62
C THR A 211 -1.29 12.10 8.80
N ARG A 212 -1.59 12.46 7.55
CA ARG A 212 -2.24 11.57 6.57
C ARG A 212 -1.24 10.90 5.63
N ILE A 213 0.02 10.80 6.04
CA ILE A 213 1.07 10.19 5.23
C ILE A 213 0.78 8.69 5.12
N PHE A 214 0.63 8.26 3.87
CA PHE A 214 0.40 6.88 3.50
C PHE A 214 1.74 6.15 3.30
N THR A 215 2.68 6.78 2.58
CA THR A 215 4.03 6.25 2.35
C THR A 215 5.08 7.16 2.97
N LEU A 216 5.87 6.62 3.88
CA LEU A 216 7.08 7.25 4.36
C LEU A 216 8.30 6.47 3.86
N THR A 217 9.18 7.13 3.13
CA THR A 217 10.54 6.66 2.88
C THR A 217 11.47 7.41 3.81
N LEU A 218 12.27 6.69 4.59
CA LEU A 218 13.10 7.26 5.64
C LEU A 218 14.50 6.64 5.61
N ASP A 219 15.51 7.49 5.49
CA ASP A 219 16.88 7.11 5.82
C ASP A 219 16.99 6.85 7.33
N ALA A 220 17.11 5.59 7.72
CA ALA A 220 17.12 5.19 9.12
C ALA A 220 18.46 5.49 9.84
N THR A 221 19.45 6.05 9.13
CA THR A 221 20.78 6.31 9.68
C THR A 221 20.71 7.28 10.85
N GLY A 222 21.00 6.77 12.05
CA GLY A 222 20.98 7.57 13.29
C GLY A 222 19.60 7.69 13.95
N VAL A 223 18.55 7.12 13.34
CA VAL A 223 17.20 7.07 13.91
C VAL A 223 17.11 5.98 14.97
N THR A 224 16.44 6.29 16.07
CA THR A 224 16.20 5.38 17.22
C THR A 224 14.72 5.11 17.44
N ASP A 225 13.85 6.07 17.12
CA ASP A 225 12.40 5.94 17.27
C ASP A 225 11.65 6.51 16.06
N ILE A 226 10.66 5.76 15.58
CA ILE A 226 9.71 6.17 14.54
C ILE A 226 8.30 6.05 15.13
N PHE A 227 7.53 7.14 15.13
CA PHE A 227 6.12 7.13 15.52
C PHE A 227 5.27 7.23 14.26
N LEU A 228 4.54 6.16 13.97
CA LEU A 228 3.71 6.03 12.78
C LEU A 228 2.42 6.86 12.91
N GLY A 229 1.89 7.29 11.76
CA GLY A 229 0.53 7.82 11.66
C GLY A 229 -0.50 6.71 11.41
N GLU A 230 -1.76 6.94 11.77
CA GLU A 230 -2.86 5.98 11.58
C GLU A 230 -3.10 5.61 10.10
N HIS A 231 -2.82 6.54 9.20
CA HIS A 231 -3.00 6.37 7.76
C HIS A 231 -1.82 5.68 7.07
N GLN A 232 -0.73 5.44 7.79
CA GLN A 232 0.50 4.93 7.22
C GLN A 232 0.37 3.44 6.87
N THR A 233 0.62 3.13 5.61
CA THR A 233 0.55 1.76 5.06
C THR A 233 1.87 1.26 4.55
N VAL A 234 2.79 2.17 4.24
CA VAL A 234 4.12 1.82 3.75
C VAL A 234 5.15 2.62 4.52
N LEU A 235 6.08 1.89 5.14
CA LEU A 235 7.31 2.45 5.69
C LEU A 235 8.48 1.81 4.96
N VAL A 236 9.22 2.60 4.20
CA VAL A 236 10.46 2.18 3.52
C VAL A 236 11.65 2.72 4.30
N LEU A 237 12.46 1.83 4.84
CA LEU A 237 13.72 2.18 5.50
C LEU A 237 14.87 2.05 4.51
N THR A 238 15.66 3.12 4.38
CA THR A 238 16.90 3.16 3.62
C THR A 238 18.08 3.46 4.54
N GLY A 239 19.30 3.45 4.00
CA GLY A 239 20.51 3.71 4.79
C GLY A 239 20.77 2.65 5.86
N ARG A 240 21.46 3.05 6.94
CA ARG A 240 21.86 2.13 8.01
C ARG A 240 20.78 2.01 9.08
N VAL A 241 20.01 0.91 9.01
CA VAL A 241 19.05 0.53 10.06
C VAL A 241 19.81 -0.05 11.27
N GLN A 242 19.68 0.59 12.44
CA GLN A 242 20.30 0.10 13.66
C GLN A 242 19.49 -1.03 14.30
N PRO A 243 20.14 -2.07 14.85
CA PRO A 243 19.46 -3.05 15.69
C PRO A 243 18.78 -2.34 16.87
N GLY A 244 17.52 -2.67 17.13
CA GLY A 244 16.75 -2.06 18.21
C GLY A 244 16.06 -0.74 17.85
N LEU A 245 16.11 -0.28 16.58
CA LEU A 245 15.24 0.80 16.08
C LEU A 245 13.78 0.50 16.46
N ARG A 246 13.14 1.42 17.16
CA ARG A 246 11.77 1.22 17.68
C ARG A 246 10.76 1.86 16.74
N ILE A 247 9.78 1.07 16.31
CA ILE A 247 8.67 1.54 15.49
C ILE A 247 7.40 1.47 16.35
N HIS A 248 6.81 2.63 16.62
CA HIS A 248 5.65 2.79 17.49
C HIS A 248 4.40 3.07 16.65
N GLY A 249 3.33 2.33 16.90
CA GLY A 249 2.05 2.47 16.19
C GLY A 249 1.42 1.11 15.91
N ASP A 250 0.25 1.13 15.28
CA ASP A 250 -0.37 -0.09 14.76
C ASP A 250 0.24 -0.45 13.39
N GLY A 251 0.73 -1.68 13.27
CA GLY A 251 1.31 -2.19 12.03
C GLY A 251 0.38 -3.08 11.22
N THR A 252 -0.86 -3.32 11.67
CA THR A 252 -1.79 -4.29 11.06
C THR A 252 -1.97 -4.09 9.56
N TRP A 253 -1.95 -2.84 9.07
CA TRP A 253 -2.06 -2.48 7.65
C TRP A 253 -0.75 -1.92 7.06
N LEU A 254 0.35 -2.05 7.80
CA LEU A 254 1.66 -1.55 7.41
C LEU A 254 2.45 -2.64 6.68
N THR A 255 2.99 -2.25 5.53
CA THR A 255 4.11 -2.94 4.88
C THR A 255 5.41 -2.26 5.30
N LEU A 256 6.26 -3.01 6.00
CA LEU A 256 7.62 -2.57 6.32
C LEU A 256 8.58 -3.03 5.22
N ALA A 257 9.20 -2.08 4.53
CA ALA A 257 10.16 -2.33 3.48
C ALA A 257 11.55 -1.84 3.88
N GLY A 258 12.62 -2.53 3.47
CA GLY A 258 13.98 -2.05 3.73
C GLY A 258 15.05 -3.12 3.56
N PRO A 259 16.30 -2.84 3.98
CA PRO A 259 17.38 -3.81 3.95
C PRO A 259 17.10 -5.00 4.88
N ARG A 260 17.89 -6.08 4.77
CA ARG A 260 17.77 -7.28 5.64
C ARG A 260 17.76 -6.94 7.14
N SER A 261 18.42 -5.87 7.56
CA SER A 261 18.51 -5.44 8.96
C SER A 261 17.19 -4.98 9.58
N ILE A 262 16.11 -4.78 8.81
CA ILE A 262 14.79 -4.43 9.37
C ILE A 262 14.22 -5.51 10.31
N VAL A 263 14.67 -6.76 10.19
CA VAL A 263 14.30 -7.84 11.11
C VAL A 263 14.78 -7.57 12.54
N GLY A 264 15.77 -6.69 12.71
CA GLY A 264 16.28 -6.25 14.02
C GLY A 264 15.50 -5.09 14.65
N CYS A 265 14.48 -4.55 13.99
CA CYS A 265 13.63 -3.49 14.54
C CYS A 265 12.69 -4.03 15.62
N ILE A 266 12.39 -3.20 16.62
CA ILE A 266 11.45 -3.49 17.71
C ILE A 266 10.10 -2.85 17.37
N GLY A 267 9.04 -3.66 17.41
CA GLY A 267 7.71 -3.23 17.01
C GLY A 267 7.57 -2.92 15.51
N PRO A 268 6.34 -2.68 15.03
CA PRO A 268 5.11 -3.15 15.66
C PRO A 268 5.06 -4.69 15.73
N ASP A 269 4.20 -5.23 16.59
CA ASP A 269 4.06 -6.68 16.82
C ASP A 269 3.21 -7.35 15.71
N SER A 270 2.32 -6.60 15.08
CA SER A 270 1.59 -6.97 13.87
C SER A 270 2.14 -6.20 12.68
N LEU A 271 2.24 -6.86 11.52
CA LEU A 271 2.51 -6.24 10.22
C LEU A 271 1.57 -6.84 9.18
N GLY A 272 1.05 -6.01 8.28
CA GLY A 272 0.32 -6.49 7.11
C GLY A 272 1.24 -7.16 6.09
N GLY A 273 2.43 -6.60 5.91
CA GLY A 273 3.43 -7.12 4.97
C GLY A 273 4.88 -6.75 5.29
N VAL A 274 5.81 -7.48 4.68
CA VAL A 274 7.25 -7.21 4.75
C VAL A 274 7.87 -7.29 3.36
N THR A 275 8.69 -6.30 3.02
CA THR A 275 9.50 -6.27 1.81
C THR A 275 10.98 -6.20 2.15
N ILE A 276 11.75 -7.22 1.78
CA ILE A 276 13.20 -7.24 1.96
C ILE A 276 13.89 -6.85 0.67
N HIS A 277 14.70 -5.79 0.72
CA HIS A 277 15.64 -5.42 -0.32
C HIS A 277 17.00 -6.03 0.04
N ALA A 278 17.39 -7.09 -0.64
CA ALA A 278 18.58 -7.88 -0.35
C ALA A 278 19.90 -7.26 -0.84
N ALA A 279 19.85 -6.14 -1.58
CA ALA A 279 21.06 -5.44 -1.98
C ALA A 279 21.86 -5.00 -0.75
N ALA A 280 23.20 -5.13 -0.84
CA ALA A 280 24.14 -4.79 0.22
C ALA A 280 23.76 -3.44 0.84
N ASP A 281 23.63 -3.44 2.16
CA ASP A 281 23.17 -2.38 3.05
C ASP A 281 24.03 -1.09 3.05
N GLY A 282 24.75 -0.80 1.97
CA GLY A 282 25.68 0.31 1.86
C GLY A 282 26.82 0.23 2.89
N THR A 283 26.91 -0.83 3.69
CA THR A 283 28.05 -1.03 4.58
C THR A 283 29.18 -1.64 3.76
N PRO A 284 30.35 -0.99 3.68
CA PRO A 284 31.55 -1.68 3.25
C PRO A 284 31.78 -2.78 4.29
N HIS A 285 31.58 -4.04 3.88
CA HIS A 285 32.09 -5.16 4.64
C HIS A 285 33.63 -5.09 4.62
N HIS A 286 34.19 -4.35 5.57
CA HIS A 286 35.59 -4.46 5.91
C HIS A 286 35.81 -5.81 6.60
N GLY A 287 36.02 -6.84 5.79
CA GLY A 287 36.56 -8.11 6.25
C GLY A 287 35.78 -9.31 5.75
N THR A 288 36.48 -10.17 5.01
CA THR A 288 36.16 -11.53 4.59
C THR A 288 35.15 -11.69 3.44
N ALA A 289 35.69 -12.05 2.27
CA ALA A 289 34.96 -12.77 1.24
C ALA A 289 34.29 -14.00 1.89
N GLY A 290 32.95 -14.04 1.89
CA GLY A 290 32.18 -15.11 2.53
C GLY A 290 30.95 -14.68 3.33
N THR A 291 30.53 -13.40 3.32
CA THR A 291 29.23 -13.01 3.88
C THR A 291 28.11 -13.55 3.00
N ASP A 292 27.34 -14.47 3.57
CA ASP A 292 26.23 -15.15 2.93
C ASP A 292 25.11 -14.14 2.60
N ASP A 293 24.92 -13.85 1.32
CA ASP A 293 23.83 -13.02 0.77
C ASP A 293 22.46 -13.73 0.85
N THR A 294 22.28 -14.55 1.90
CA THR A 294 21.10 -15.40 2.12
C THR A 294 20.05 -14.69 2.95
N VAL A 295 18.91 -14.39 2.35
CA VAL A 295 17.71 -13.98 3.08
C VAL A 295 17.14 -15.22 3.78
N ASP A 296 17.28 -15.26 5.11
CA ASP A 296 16.82 -16.36 5.95
C ASP A 296 15.33 -16.21 6.31
N LEU A 297 14.49 -17.07 5.75
CA LEU A 297 13.04 -17.04 6.00
C LEU A 297 12.67 -17.42 7.43
N ALA A 298 13.46 -18.24 8.12
CA ALA A 298 13.20 -18.61 9.52
C ALA A 298 13.38 -17.42 10.46
N VAL A 299 14.32 -16.51 10.14
CA VAL A 299 14.49 -15.25 10.88
C VAL A 299 13.29 -14.34 10.67
N ILE A 300 12.81 -14.21 9.42
CA ILE A 300 11.66 -13.39 9.08
C ILE A 300 10.39 -13.94 9.73
N ALA A 301 10.13 -15.25 9.62
CA ALA A 301 8.95 -15.91 10.20
C ALA A 301 8.88 -15.74 11.72
N ARG A 302 10.02 -15.91 12.41
CA ARG A 302 10.10 -15.70 13.86
C ARG A 302 9.82 -14.26 14.26
N ARG A 303 10.26 -13.28 13.47
CA ARG A 303 10.06 -11.86 13.77
C ARG A 303 8.67 -11.36 13.38
N PHE A 304 8.11 -11.87 12.29
CA PHE A 304 6.87 -11.39 11.68
C PHE A 304 5.94 -12.56 11.30
N PRO A 305 5.49 -13.38 12.26
CA PRO A 305 4.74 -14.61 11.97
C PRO A 305 3.33 -14.34 11.38
N GLY A 306 2.75 -13.18 11.65
CA GLY A 306 1.37 -12.83 11.29
C GLY A 306 1.19 -12.13 9.95
N ILE A 307 2.25 -11.94 9.15
CA ILE A 307 2.16 -11.17 7.89
C ILE A 307 1.28 -11.88 6.85
N THR A 308 0.59 -11.08 6.04
CA THR A 308 -0.20 -11.56 4.90
C THR A 308 0.55 -11.46 3.57
N GLN A 309 1.59 -10.62 3.51
CA GLN A 309 2.41 -10.41 2.33
C GLN A 309 3.90 -10.48 2.67
N LEU A 310 4.64 -11.25 1.87
CA LEU A 310 6.10 -11.29 1.90
C LEU A 310 6.64 -11.03 0.49
N THR A 311 7.55 -10.07 0.39
CA THR A 311 8.23 -9.73 -0.85
C THR A 311 9.75 -9.73 -0.62
N VAL A 312 10.51 -10.41 -1.48
CA VAL A 312 11.98 -10.42 -1.43
C VAL A 312 12.54 -9.99 -2.78
N HIS A 313 13.30 -8.89 -2.79
CA HIS A 313 13.91 -8.31 -3.98
C HIS A 313 15.43 -8.36 -3.87
N GLY A 314 16.12 -8.83 -4.91
CA GLY A 314 17.53 -8.50 -5.13
C GLY A 314 18.38 -9.67 -5.59
N ALA A 315 19.30 -9.38 -6.52
CA ALA A 315 20.37 -10.27 -6.96
C ALA A 315 21.73 -9.75 -6.45
N PRO A 316 22.68 -10.64 -6.12
CA PRO A 316 22.50 -12.08 -5.90
C PRO A 316 21.99 -12.30 -4.48
N SER A 317 20.73 -12.68 -4.28
CA SER A 317 20.27 -13.16 -2.98
C SER A 317 19.88 -14.62 -3.04
N ARG A 318 20.35 -15.37 -2.04
CA ARG A 318 19.91 -16.73 -1.79
C ARG A 318 18.73 -16.70 -0.81
N LEU A 319 17.84 -17.68 -0.87
CA LEU A 319 16.80 -17.88 0.14
C LEU A 319 17.19 -19.04 1.05
N GLY A 320 17.36 -18.76 2.34
CA GLY A 320 17.65 -19.75 3.37
C GLY A 320 16.38 -20.23 4.06
N HIS A 321 16.40 -21.48 4.53
CA HIS A 321 15.31 -22.10 5.29
C HIS A 321 13.94 -21.98 4.63
N LEU A 322 13.82 -22.43 3.37
CA LEU A 322 12.55 -22.38 2.62
C LEU A 322 11.40 -23.08 3.37
N SER A 323 11.72 -24.08 4.20
CA SER A 323 10.77 -24.80 5.05
C SER A 323 10.03 -23.90 6.05
N ALA A 324 10.63 -22.78 6.47
CA ALA A 324 10.00 -21.79 7.34
C ALA A 324 8.81 -21.05 6.69
N LEU A 325 8.56 -21.24 5.38
CA LEU A 325 7.32 -20.76 4.76
C LEU A 325 6.07 -21.31 5.46
N ALA A 326 6.15 -22.51 6.03
CA ALA A 326 5.07 -23.13 6.79
C ALA A 326 4.75 -22.39 8.10
N ASP A 327 5.67 -21.58 8.62
CA ASP A 327 5.50 -20.86 9.88
C ASP A 327 4.65 -19.58 9.72
N PHE A 328 4.42 -19.11 8.49
CA PHE A 328 3.61 -17.91 8.23
C PHE A 328 2.11 -18.22 8.07
N ALA A 329 1.42 -18.59 9.13
CA ALA A 329 0.01 -19.04 9.09
C ALA A 329 -0.97 -18.11 8.31
N SER A 330 -0.67 -16.81 8.25
CA SER A 330 -1.51 -15.79 7.60
C SER A 330 -1.04 -15.38 6.19
N LEU A 331 0.06 -15.94 5.67
CA LEU A 331 0.60 -15.52 4.38
C LEU A 331 -0.36 -15.85 3.23
N ARG A 332 -0.65 -14.85 2.40
CA ARG A 332 -1.51 -14.95 1.21
C ARG A 332 -0.75 -14.58 -0.07
N PHE A 333 0.17 -13.64 0.03
CA PHE A 333 0.91 -13.09 -1.09
C PHE A 333 2.41 -13.33 -0.91
N LEU A 334 3.02 -14.08 -1.82
CA LEU A 334 4.46 -14.28 -1.87
C LEU A 334 5.01 -13.74 -3.20
N GLU A 335 5.96 -12.82 -3.13
CA GLU A 335 6.71 -12.33 -4.29
C GLU A 335 8.21 -12.52 -4.11
N LEU A 336 8.83 -13.18 -5.09
CA LEU A 336 10.28 -13.39 -5.16
C LEU A 336 10.80 -12.78 -6.46
N ASN A 337 11.75 -11.86 -6.36
CA ASN A 337 12.32 -11.16 -7.51
C ASN A 337 13.85 -11.19 -7.48
N ALA A 338 14.45 -11.71 -8.56
CA ALA A 338 15.89 -11.78 -8.77
C ALA A 338 16.65 -12.71 -7.80
N ILE A 339 16.01 -13.82 -7.40
CA ILE A 339 16.59 -14.81 -6.47
C ILE A 339 17.45 -15.81 -7.25
N SER A 340 18.72 -15.92 -6.87
CA SER A 340 19.68 -16.82 -7.54
C SER A 340 19.58 -18.25 -7.03
N SER A 341 19.41 -18.51 -5.73
CA SER A 341 19.22 -19.89 -5.28
C SER A 341 18.39 -19.97 -4.02
N ALA A 342 17.83 -21.14 -3.73
CA ALA A 342 17.23 -21.44 -2.45
C ALA A 342 17.94 -22.64 -1.83
N ASP A 343 18.20 -22.57 -0.54
CA ASP A 343 18.66 -23.72 0.23
C ASP A 343 17.53 -24.73 0.25
N THR A 344 17.68 -25.77 -0.55
CA THR A 344 16.84 -26.95 -0.48
C THR A 344 17.39 -27.81 0.63
N GLU A 345 16.88 -27.62 1.85
CA GLU A 345 17.03 -28.68 2.86
C GLU A 345 16.58 -29.99 2.21
N THR A 346 17.37 -31.06 2.38
CA THR A 346 17.13 -32.38 1.76
C THR A 346 15.64 -32.71 1.77
N VAL A 347 15.09 -33.24 0.67
CA VAL A 347 13.67 -33.55 0.36
C VAL A 347 12.78 -33.99 1.55
N LEU A 348 13.36 -34.57 2.61
CA LEU A 348 12.71 -34.92 3.87
C LEU A 348 12.34 -33.74 4.80
N GLY A 349 12.93 -32.56 4.63
CA GLY A 349 12.69 -31.34 5.43
C GLY A 349 11.76 -30.32 4.77
N GLN A 350 11.34 -30.56 3.52
CA GLN A 350 10.39 -29.67 2.85
C GLN A 350 8.99 -29.80 3.48
N PRO A 351 8.30 -28.68 3.76
CA PRO A 351 6.96 -28.74 4.31
C PRO A 351 6.04 -29.42 3.31
N ARG A 352 5.18 -30.31 3.81
CA ARG A 352 4.17 -30.92 2.97
C ARG A 352 3.22 -29.83 2.49
N PRO A 353 2.60 -29.98 1.30
CA PRO A 353 1.66 -28.98 0.80
C PRO A 353 0.55 -28.61 1.81
N ALA A 354 0.12 -29.56 2.64
CA ALA A 354 -0.88 -29.37 3.69
C ALA A 354 -0.42 -28.51 4.89
N GLN A 355 0.88 -28.26 5.03
CA GLN A 355 1.48 -27.47 6.12
C GLN A 355 1.73 -26.01 5.70
N LEU A 356 1.44 -25.67 4.45
CA LEU A 356 1.72 -24.35 3.92
C LEU A 356 0.58 -23.39 4.20
N PRO A 357 0.91 -22.09 4.22
CA PRO A 357 -0.10 -21.07 4.33
C PRO A 357 -1.00 -21.08 3.09
N PRO A 358 -2.25 -20.58 3.23
CA PRO A 358 -3.21 -20.55 2.14
C PRO A 358 -2.87 -19.43 1.16
N LEU A 359 -1.81 -19.63 0.38
CA LEU A 359 -1.31 -18.69 -0.61
C LEU A 359 -2.37 -18.47 -1.70
N GLU A 360 -2.76 -17.21 -1.89
CA GLU A 360 -3.70 -16.77 -2.93
C GLU A 360 -2.95 -16.36 -4.19
N ARG A 361 -1.71 -15.88 -4.06
CA ARG A 361 -0.89 -15.45 -5.19
C ARG A 361 0.59 -15.66 -4.92
N VAL A 362 1.26 -16.24 -5.91
CA VAL A 362 2.72 -16.38 -5.94
C VAL A 362 3.26 -15.73 -7.21
N ALA A 363 4.14 -14.74 -7.06
CA ALA A 363 4.82 -14.06 -8.15
C ALA A 363 6.32 -14.40 -8.12
N LEU A 364 6.81 -15.02 -9.19
CA LEU A 364 8.21 -15.41 -9.33
C LEU A 364 8.79 -14.69 -10.55
N ASN A 365 9.70 -13.75 -10.33
CA ASN A 365 10.26 -12.89 -11.36
C ASN A 365 11.79 -13.01 -11.38
N ARG A 366 12.39 -13.43 -12.50
CA ARG A 366 13.85 -13.64 -12.61
C ARG A 366 14.41 -14.53 -11.48
N VAL A 367 13.74 -15.64 -11.21
CA VAL A 367 14.13 -16.62 -10.18
C VAL A 367 14.70 -17.86 -10.86
N GLU A 368 15.78 -18.44 -10.33
CA GLU A 368 16.34 -19.68 -10.89
C GLU A 368 15.39 -20.87 -10.80
N ARG A 369 15.55 -21.81 -11.75
CA ARG A 369 14.64 -22.96 -11.94
C ARG A 369 14.48 -23.81 -10.68
N ASP A 370 15.56 -24.07 -9.95
CA ASP A 370 15.53 -24.94 -8.78
C ASP A 370 14.71 -24.32 -7.65
N THR A 371 14.81 -23.00 -7.47
CA THR A 371 13.97 -22.23 -6.54
C THR A 371 12.50 -22.25 -6.97
N ILE A 372 12.22 -22.11 -8.27
CA ILE A 372 10.85 -22.23 -8.80
C ILE A 372 10.28 -23.62 -8.50
N GLN A 373 11.05 -24.68 -8.75
CA GLN A 373 10.59 -26.05 -8.49
C GLN A 373 10.35 -26.28 -6.99
N ALA A 374 11.24 -25.76 -6.14
CA ALA A 374 11.07 -25.83 -4.70
C ALA A 374 9.81 -25.10 -4.23
N VAL A 375 9.53 -23.89 -4.72
CA VAL A 375 8.30 -23.13 -4.37
C VAL A 375 7.04 -23.75 -5.01
N ALA A 376 7.13 -24.27 -6.23
CA ALA A 376 6.01 -24.88 -6.94
C ALA A 376 5.61 -26.23 -6.32
N ALA A 377 6.57 -27.01 -5.84
CA ALA A 377 6.30 -28.24 -5.07
C ALA A 377 5.53 -27.96 -3.76
N LEU A 378 5.59 -26.71 -3.30
CA LEU A 378 4.90 -26.24 -2.11
C LEU A 378 3.47 -25.78 -2.47
N SER A 379 3.23 -25.02 -3.55
CA SER A 379 1.88 -24.54 -3.87
C SER A 379 0.89 -25.68 -4.21
N GLN A 380 -0.24 -25.77 -3.50
CA GLN A 380 -1.33 -26.73 -3.80
C GLN A 380 -2.08 -26.38 -5.11
N ASP A 381 -2.00 -25.13 -5.54
CA ASP A 381 -2.66 -24.63 -6.75
C ASP A 381 -1.63 -24.01 -7.70
N THR A 382 -1.39 -24.68 -8.82
CA THR A 382 -0.42 -24.24 -9.84
C THR A 382 -0.95 -23.05 -10.64
N THR A 383 -2.25 -22.74 -10.56
CA THR A 383 -2.86 -21.58 -11.26
C THR A 383 -2.58 -20.24 -10.57
N ALA A 384 -2.16 -20.26 -9.29
CA ALA A 384 -1.79 -19.09 -8.51
C ALA A 384 -0.35 -18.58 -8.80
N ILE A 385 0.44 -19.34 -9.57
CA ILE A 385 1.82 -18.98 -9.93
C ILE A 385 1.80 -18.20 -11.24
N ARG A 386 2.02 -16.89 -11.16
CA ARG A 386 2.30 -16.06 -12.35
C ARG A 386 3.80 -15.78 -12.41
N GLY A 387 4.48 -16.44 -13.34
CA GLY A 387 5.87 -16.12 -13.69
C GLY A 387 5.91 -15.13 -14.84
N SER A 388 6.55 -13.97 -14.65
CA SER A 388 6.98 -13.11 -15.76
C SER A 388 8.49 -13.21 -15.91
N GLU A 389 8.88 -13.70 -17.09
CA GLU A 389 10.23 -13.73 -17.66
C GLU A 389 11.26 -14.66 -16.98
N PHE A 390 11.71 -15.62 -17.79
CA PHE A 390 12.81 -16.53 -17.51
C PHE A 390 14.13 -15.73 -17.54
N ALA A 391 14.97 -15.90 -16.52
CA ALA A 391 16.38 -15.61 -16.70
C ALA A 391 16.94 -16.73 -17.60
N GLU A 392 17.12 -16.44 -18.89
CA GLU A 392 17.90 -17.32 -19.76
C GLU A 392 19.37 -17.26 -19.35
N GLY A 393 19.90 -18.41 -18.91
CA GLY A 393 21.29 -18.84 -19.07
C GLY A 393 22.37 -18.04 -18.35
#